data_AF-A0A1Q3Z4I8-F1
#
_entry.id   AF-A0A1Q3Z4I8-F1
#
_cell.length_a   1.000
_cell.length_b   1.000
_cell.length_c   1.000
_cell.angle_alpha   90.00
_cell.angle_beta   90.00
_cell.angle_gamma   90.00
#
_symmetry.space_group_name_H-M   'P 1'
#
loop_
_entity.id
_entity.type
_entity.pdbx_description
1 polymer ?
#
loop_
_entity_poly.entity_id
_entity_poly.type
_entity_poly.pdbx_seq_one_letter_code
_entity_poly.pdbx_strand_id
1 'polypeptide(L)' 'METIAHVSDPSLARVLIVALKAHGFHPDEGGQNGLPGMPGVLGPKGIPIQVPEEEARDAKLLADDLLKQMLAR' A
#
# COMPACT_ATOMS: atom_id res chain seq x y z
N MET A 1 -8.02 -8.42 6.85
CA MET A 1 -7.20 -7.54 5.99
C MET A 1 -8.13 -6.90 4.98
N GLU A 2 -8.02 -5.59 4.78
CA GLU A 2 -8.79 -4.84 3.80
C GLU A 2 -7.85 -4.05 2.88
N THR A 3 -8.13 -4.07 1.58
CA THR A 3 -7.35 -3.31 0.59
C THR A 3 -7.80 -1.86 0.56
N ILE A 4 -6.90 -0.93 0.90
CA ILE A 4 -7.20 0.51 0.96
C ILE A 4 -6.81 1.24 -0.33
N ALA A 5 -5.83 0.73 -1.07
CA ALA A 5 -5.36 1.33 -2.32
C ALA A 5 -4.78 0.26 -3.27
N HIS A 6 -4.76 0.57 -4.56
CA HIS A 6 -3.96 -0.15 -5.55
C HIS A 6 -2.96 0.83 -6.16
N VAL A 7 -1.67 0.48 -6.12
CA VAL A 7 -0.59 1.37 -6.55
C VAL A 7 0.20 0.70 -7.67
N SER A 8 0.22 1.30 -8.86
CA SER A 8 0.88 0.71 -10.02
C SER A 8 2.41 0.79 -9.97
N ASP A 9 2.96 1.79 -9.26
CA ASP A 9 4.41 1.99 -9.11
C ASP A 9 4.93 1.30 -7.84
N PRO A 10 5.84 0.31 -7.95
CA PRO A 10 6.43 -0.38 -6.80
C PRO A 10 7.22 0.53 -5.84
N SER A 11 7.83 1.59 -6.34
CA SER A 11 8.53 2.58 -5.51
C SER A 11 7.53 3.41 -4.71
N LEU A 12 6.43 3.82 -5.34
CA LEU A 12 5.36 4.55 -4.65
C LEU A 12 4.69 3.68 -3.58
N ALA A 13 4.43 2.41 -3.89
CA ALA A 13 3.90 1.44 -2.93
C ALA A 13 4.80 1.29 -1.69
N ARG A 14 6.12 1.21 -1.89
CA ARG A 14 7.12 1.17 -0.80
C ARG A 14 7.04 2.39 0.10
N VAL A 15 7.04 3.58 -0.50
CA VAL A 15 6.99 4.83 0.24
C VAL A 15 5.68 4.94 1.02
N LEU A 16 4.54 4.57 0.41
CA LEU A 16 3.25 4.57 1.09
C LEU A 16 3.21 3.61 2.28
N ILE A 17 3.74 2.39 2.14
CA ILE A 17 3.82 1.42 3.23
C ILE A 17 4.67 1.96 4.40
N VAL A 18 5.82 2.57 4.11
CA VAL A 18 6.67 3.18 5.14
C VAL A 18 5.95 4.35 5.82
N ALA A 19 5.24 5.19 5.07
CA ALA A 19 4.48 6.30 5.63
C ALA A 19 3.37 5.80 6.56
N LEU A 20 2.56 4.83 6.13
CA LEU A 20 1.51 4.22 6.96
C LEU A 20 2.08 3.69 8.29
N LYS A 21 3.20 2.97 8.24
CA LYS A 21 3.90 2.50 9.46
C LYS A 21 4.35 3.63 10.37
N ALA A 22 4.89 4.72 9.82
CA ALA A 22 5.29 5.89 10.59
C ALA A 22 4.11 6.56 11.31
N HIS A 23 2.89 6.39 10.81
CA HIS A 23 1.65 6.85 11.41
C HIS A 23 0.98 5.82 12.34
N GLY A 24 1.62 4.67 12.59
CA GLY A 24 1.15 3.65 13.52
C GLY A 24 0.21 2.59 12.92
N PHE A 25 0.04 2.59 11.60
CA PHE A 25 -0.73 1.56 10.90
C PHE A 25 0.12 0.31 10.61
N HIS A 26 -0.55 -0.81 10.37
CA HIS A 26 0.08 -2.12 10.14
C HIS A 26 -0.18 -2.68 8.73
N PRO A 27 0.32 -2.02 7.66
CA PRO A 27 0.13 -2.52 6.32
C PRO A 27 0.81 -3.87 6.10
N ASP A 28 0.15 -4.74 5.35
CA ASP A 28 0.69 -6.03 4.94
C ASP A 28 1.87 -5.84 3.98
N GLU A 29 2.95 -6.56 4.25
CA GLU A 29 4.17 -6.55 3.44
C GLU A 29 4.10 -7.60 2.32
N GLY A 30 3.12 -8.51 2.38
CA GLY A 30 2.93 -9.66 1.48
C GLY A 30 2.67 -9.31 0.02
N GLY A 31 2.30 -8.06 -0.29
CA GLY A 31 2.14 -7.58 -1.67
C GLY A 31 3.45 -7.27 -2.40
N GLN A 32 4.56 -7.06 -1.67
CA GLN A 32 5.88 -6.74 -2.25
C GLN A 32 6.85 -7.91 -2.26
N ASN A 33 6.72 -8.81 -1.29
CA ASN A 33 7.51 -10.02 -1.22
C ASN A 33 6.87 -11.08 -2.12
N GLY A 34 7.04 -10.91 -3.43
CA GLY A 34 6.99 -12.06 -4.32
C GLY A 34 7.92 -13.13 -3.76
N LEU A 35 7.42 -14.36 -3.62
CA LEU A 35 8.28 -15.52 -3.29
C LEU A 35 9.47 -15.52 -4.26
N PRO A 36 10.69 -15.93 -3.84
CA PRO A 36 11.80 -16.10 -4.76
C PRO A 36 11.37 -16.96 -5.97
N GLY A 37 11.32 -16.36 -7.16
CA GLY A 37 10.85 -17.02 -8.39
C GLY A 37 9.38 -16.79 -8.78
N MET A 38 8.58 -16.07 -7.97
CA MET A 38 7.29 -15.54 -8.37
C MET A 38 7.35 -14.01 -8.38
N PRO A 39 7.13 -13.34 -9.53
CA PRO A 39 6.92 -11.89 -9.51
C PRO A 39 5.76 -11.62 -8.55
N GLY A 40 5.95 -10.68 -7.61
CA GLY A 40 4.90 -10.26 -6.69
C GLY A 40 3.61 -10.00 -7.45
N VAL A 41 2.46 -10.30 -6.84
CA VAL A 41 1.16 -10.30 -7.52
C VAL A 41 0.80 -8.87 -7.96
N LEU A 42 1.34 -8.46 -9.11
CA LEU A 42 0.95 -7.27 -9.82
C LEU A 42 -0.37 -7.63 -10.51
N GLY A 43 -1.47 -7.45 -9.79
CA GLY A 43 -2.79 -7.54 -10.40
C GLY A 43 -2.92 -6.49 -11.50
N PRO A 44 -3.89 -6.64 -12.43
CA PRO A 44 -4.14 -5.65 -13.49
C PRO A 44 -4.44 -4.24 -12.99
N LYS A 45 -4.69 -4.08 -11.68
CA LYS A 45 -4.97 -2.81 -11.00
C LYS A 45 -3.76 -2.20 -10.27
N GLY A 46 -2.62 -2.89 -10.20
CA GLY A 46 -1.44 -2.49 -9.41
C GLY A 46 -1.22 -3.35 -8.16
N ILE A 47 -0.28 -2.94 -7.32
CA ILE A 47 0.08 -3.57 -6.04
C ILE A 47 -1.01 -3.23 -5.01
N PRO A 48 -1.69 -4.22 -4.41
CA PRO A 48 -2.66 -3.95 -3.37
C PRO A 48 -1.95 -3.54 -2.08
N ILE A 49 -2.40 -2.44 -1.48
CA ILE A 49 -1.99 -2.00 -0.13
C ILE A 49 -3.09 -2.42 0.82
N GLN A 50 -2.77 -3.33 1.74
CA GLN A 50 -3.74 -3.90 2.67
C GLN A 50 -3.36 -3.58 4.11
N VAL A 51 -4.34 -3.40 4.98
CA VAL A 51 -4.17 -3.17 6.43
C VAL A 51 -5.17 -4.03 7.21
N PRO A 52 -5.03 -4.19 8.54
CA PRO A 52 -6.09 -4.73 9.38
C PRO A 52 -7.42 -4.01 9.14
N GLU A 53 -8.52 -4.76 9.16
CA GLU A 53 -9.87 -4.22 8.90
C GLU A 53 -10.24 -3.10 9.89
N GLU A 54 -9.78 -3.22 11.13
CA GLU A 54 -9.97 -2.22 12.19
C GLU A 54 -9.33 -0.87 11.86
N GLU A 55 -8.28 -0.86 11.04
CA GLU A 55 -7.51 0.33 10.66
C GLU A 55 -7.92 0.90 9.29
N ALA A 56 -8.64 0.11 8.49
CA ALA A 56 -8.84 0.35 7.06
C ALA A 56 -9.48 1.71 6.76
N ARG A 57 -10.44 2.13 7.57
CA ARG A 57 -11.14 3.40 7.39
C ARG A 57 -10.19 4.60 7.51
N ASP A 58 -9.37 4.63 8.56
CA ASP A 58 -8.46 5.75 8.84
C ASP A 58 -7.22 5.69 7.94
N ALA A 59 -6.68 4.49 7.73
CA ALA A 59 -5.56 4.26 6.83
C ALA A 59 -5.89 4.68 5.40
N LYS A 60 -7.11 4.43 4.93
CA LYS A 60 -7.57 4.85 3.59
C LYS A 60 -7.57 6.36 3.43
N LEU A 61 -8.06 7.10 4.44
CA LEU A 61 -8.06 8.57 4.40
C LEU A 61 -6.64 9.13 4.29
N LEU A 62 -5.72 8.61 5.10
CA LEU A 62 -4.31 9.01 5.04
C LEU A 62 -3.65 8.61 3.71
N ALA A 63 -3.90 7.38 3.24
CA ALA A 63 -3.32 6.88 2.00
C ALA A 63 -3.76 7.72 0.78
N ASP A 64 -5.04 8.09 0.72
CA ASP A 64 -5.56 8.95 -0.36
C ASP A 64 -4.91 10.33 -0.38
N ASP A 65 -4.63 10.93 0.78
CA ASP A 65 -3.95 12.24 0.86
C ASP A 65 -2.47 12.13 0.46
N LEU A 66 -1.76 11.15 1.03
CA LEU A 66 -0.36 10.90 0.71
C LEU A 66 -0.13 10.61 -0.78
N LEU A 67 -0.99 9.79 -1.39
CA LEU A 67 -0.89 9.49 -2.82
C LEU A 67 -1.07 10.73 -3.69
N LYS A 68 -2.01 11.62 -3.34
CA LYS A 68 -2.19 12.90 -4.05
C LYS A 68 -0.93 13.76 -3.96
N GLN A 69 -0.34 13.87 -2.77
CA GLN A 69 0.89 14.64 -2.57
C GLN A 69 2.08 14.07 -3.35
N MET A 70 2.21 12.74 -3.39
CA MET A 70 3.30 12.07 -4.10
C MET A 70 3.16 12.16 -5.63
N LEU A 71 1.93 12.16 -6.16
CA LEU A 71 1.65 12.27 -7.60
C LEU A 71 1.63 13.71 -8.12
N ALA A 72 1.42 14.70 -7.24
CA ALA A 72 1.48 16.12 -7.60
C ALA A 72 2.91 16.65 -7.78
N ARG A 73 3.90 15.77 -7.83
CA ARG A 73 5.33 16.07 -7.81
C ARG A 73 5.98 15.98 -9.17
#